data_AF-A0A2X0SL24-F1
#
_entry.id   AF-A0A2X0SL24-F1
#
_cell.length_a   1.000
_cell.length_b   1.000
_cell.length_c   1.000
_cell.angle_alpha   90.00
_cell.angle_beta   90.00
_cell.angle_gamma   90.00
#
_symmetry.space_group_name_H-M   'P 1'
#
loop_
_entity.id
_entity.type
_entity.pdbx_description
1 polymer ?
#
loop_
_entity_poly.entity_id
_entity_poly.type
_entity_poly.pdbx_seq_one_letter_code
_entity_poly.pdbx_strand_id
1 'polypeptide(L)'
;MPNKNNILYLAKAKNLVRGALSLLRETSTPDARRDLWQQEQKAQQQINKALAIAKSRLGQKKLDEFEKWVVDLIGEQNRIARRLGTHLTSLGLLPNELKPQNLPTELHLALNQLQRKWPELLVFAQDAASIAKAIALGDWVGASTMLQATRKRDGYSYWSVETEMALKQAIEGVEALKSLVTSMSICSISINKFFLYHFGVRNEPAQTSSRYKVSLKKKIEDSDISAQLQAYFKFRLYGNLEAEQSNLAAVLAYEQLTTSVDLLFTLIRVNRFILGQKAAFSIETLNAAKRITEALAPISSALGFSNTVRQHKEIGKAELKDHFDSRLMKLAHQAIQIALQPREKWGSVDGSETFIVQGLASQLSTRSDGLLAEELAKRLLNYCWLPVAIELGDITTVPSLPKLFTDSDLNKLSVDEQPTSINDALLLTVQSLTDNSYVGILEELLPLINGLRSHRDGQLSDAIRQLKEAAPLVASEVSRDTIKVVLANYSPRRWQYS
;
A
#
# COMPACT_ATOMS: atom_id res chain seq x y z
N MET A 1 25.43 8.99 33.98
CA MET A 1 26.69 8.66 33.28
C MET A 1 26.36 7.91 32.00
N PRO A 2 26.96 8.22 30.84
CA PRO A 2 26.72 7.48 29.60
C PRO A 2 27.12 6.01 29.79
N ASN A 3 26.24 5.10 29.43
CA ASN A 3 26.51 3.66 29.46
C ASN A 3 27.76 3.38 28.60
N LYS A 4 28.86 2.91 29.22
CA LYS A 4 30.14 2.63 28.54
C LYS A 4 29.95 1.77 27.28
N ASN A 5 28.96 0.88 27.30
CA ASN A 5 28.61 0.02 26.17
C ASN A 5 28.19 0.82 24.92
N ASN A 6 27.46 1.93 25.07
CA ASN A 6 26.97 2.73 23.93
C ASN A 6 28.11 3.42 23.18
N ILE A 7 29.19 3.80 23.88
CA ILE A 7 30.39 4.40 23.26
C ILE A 7 31.10 3.36 22.38
N LEU A 8 31.24 2.13 22.89
CA LEU A 8 31.86 1.03 22.15
C LEU A 8 31.06 0.67 20.88
N TYR A 9 29.72 0.58 20.97
CA TYR A 9 28.87 0.27 19.82
C TYR A 9 28.88 1.37 18.76
N LEU A 10 28.85 2.64 19.17
CA LEU A 10 28.94 3.78 18.25
C LEU A 10 30.29 3.78 17.52
N ALA A 11 31.40 3.54 18.23
CA ALA A 11 32.72 3.45 17.61
C ALA A 11 32.79 2.29 16.59
N LYS A 12 32.26 1.12 16.95
CA LYS A 12 32.16 -0.04 16.06
C LYS A 12 31.35 0.28 14.79
N ALA A 13 30.19 0.91 14.93
CA ALA A 13 29.35 1.30 13.78
C ALA A 13 30.06 2.32 12.89
N LYS A 14 30.69 3.36 13.46
CA LYS A 14 31.48 4.33 12.69
C LYS A 14 32.63 3.70 11.93
N ASN A 15 33.32 2.73 12.53
CA ASN A 15 34.43 2.03 11.87
C ASN A 15 33.96 1.17 10.69
N LEU A 16 32.79 0.54 10.77
CA LEU A 16 32.19 -0.17 9.63
C LEU A 16 31.90 0.79 8.47
N VAL A 17 31.32 1.95 8.74
CA VAL A 17 31.04 2.97 7.70
C VAL A 17 32.34 3.48 7.08
N ARG A 18 33.37 3.77 7.87
CA ARG A 18 34.68 4.19 7.35
C ARG A 18 35.33 3.11 6.49
N GLY A 19 35.25 1.85 6.92
CA GLY A 19 35.73 0.70 6.13
C GLY A 19 35.00 0.58 4.80
N ALA A 20 33.68 0.72 4.81
CA ALA A 20 32.85 0.70 3.60
C ALA A 20 33.27 1.80 2.60
N LEU A 21 33.50 3.01 3.11
CA LEU A 21 33.94 4.14 2.30
C LEU A 21 35.38 3.98 1.79
N SER A 22 36.25 3.35 2.56
CA SER A 22 37.60 2.98 2.10
C SER A 22 37.54 2.03 0.91
N LEU A 23 36.63 1.04 0.94
CA LEU A 23 36.43 0.11 -0.18
C LEU A 23 35.99 0.81 -1.47
N LEU A 24 35.19 1.87 -1.37
CA LEU A 24 34.75 2.66 -2.52
C LEU A 24 35.86 3.57 -3.08
N ARG A 25 36.88 3.89 -2.28
CA ARG A 25 38.02 4.74 -2.68
C ARG A 25 39.17 3.94 -3.29
N GLU A 26 39.24 2.64 -3.06
CA GLU A 26 40.27 1.77 -3.64
C GLU A 26 40.19 1.85 -5.16
N THR A 27 41.14 2.55 -5.79
CA THR A 27 41.28 2.61 -7.24
C THR A 27 41.49 1.20 -7.77
N SER A 28 40.65 0.73 -8.68
CA SER A 28 40.84 -0.56 -9.34
C SER A 28 42.23 -0.60 -9.98
N THR A 29 43.11 -1.45 -9.45
CA THR A 29 44.41 -1.68 -10.07
C THR A 29 44.20 -2.42 -11.39
N PRO A 30 45.08 -2.24 -12.40
CA PRO A 30 44.91 -2.89 -13.72
C PRO A 30 44.73 -4.42 -13.64
N ASP A 31 45.43 -5.07 -12.72
CA ASP A 31 45.35 -6.52 -12.47
C ASP A 31 44.15 -6.95 -11.62
N ALA A 32 43.48 -5.99 -10.99
CA ALA A 32 42.24 -6.20 -10.25
C ALA A 32 41.17 -5.28 -10.85
N ARG A 33 40.69 -5.64 -12.05
CA ARG A 33 39.32 -5.29 -12.47
C ARG A 33 38.34 -6.00 -11.54
N ARG A 34 38.37 -5.64 -10.25
CA ARG A 34 37.25 -5.89 -9.36
C ARG A 34 36.07 -5.20 -10.01
N ASP A 35 35.02 -5.96 -10.21
CA ASP A 35 33.80 -5.38 -10.69
C ASP A 35 33.35 -4.31 -9.68
N LEU A 36 33.32 -3.04 -10.09
CA LEU A 36 32.95 -1.90 -9.24
C LEU A 36 31.64 -2.16 -8.48
N TRP A 37 30.69 -2.88 -9.10
CA TRP A 37 29.43 -3.26 -8.48
C TRP A 37 29.60 -4.18 -7.24
N GLN A 38 30.62 -5.04 -7.19
CA GLN A 38 30.90 -5.87 -6.02
C GLN A 38 31.45 -5.05 -4.85
N GLN A 39 32.28 -4.04 -5.14
CA GLN A 39 32.78 -3.11 -4.12
C GLN A 39 31.64 -2.28 -3.55
N GLU A 40 30.77 -1.76 -4.41
CA GLU A 40 29.55 -1.04 -4.01
C GLU A 40 28.64 -1.91 -3.15
N GLN A 41 28.39 -3.16 -3.55
CA GLN A 41 27.59 -4.09 -2.75
C GLN A 41 28.20 -4.34 -1.36
N LYS A 42 29.49 -4.62 -1.28
CA LYS A 42 30.18 -4.86 0.00
C LYS A 42 30.16 -3.62 0.90
N ALA A 43 30.37 -2.44 0.32
CA ALA A 43 30.29 -1.17 1.04
C ALA A 43 28.87 -0.94 1.58
N GLN A 44 27.85 -1.12 0.75
CA GLN A 44 26.45 -0.96 1.17
C GLN A 44 26.05 -1.97 2.25
N GLN A 45 26.48 -3.24 2.15
CA GLN A 45 26.27 -4.24 3.20
C GLN A 45 26.90 -3.81 4.53
N GLN A 46 28.11 -3.26 4.51
CA GLN A 46 28.77 -2.76 5.72
C GLN A 46 28.06 -1.55 6.32
N ILE A 47 27.56 -0.63 5.49
CA ILE A 47 26.75 0.51 5.92
C ILE A 47 25.44 0.03 6.55
N ASN A 48 24.70 -0.86 5.89
CA ASN A 48 23.44 -1.40 6.40
C ASN A 48 23.66 -2.18 7.70
N LYS A 49 24.76 -2.92 7.83
CA LYS A 49 25.17 -3.57 9.08
C LYS A 49 25.49 -2.56 10.18
N ALA A 50 26.15 -1.46 9.86
CA ALA A 50 26.44 -0.40 10.82
C ALA A 50 25.16 0.28 11.34
N LEU A 51 24.21 0.56 10.44
CA LEU A 51 22.90 1.10 10.78
C LEU A 51 22.10 0.14 11.67
N ALA A 52 22.10 -1.17 11.37
CA ALA A 52 21.44 -2.17 12.20
C ALA A 52 22.05 -2.27 13.61
N ILE A 53 23.38 -2.20 13.73
CA ILE A 53 24.08 -2.15 15.03
C ILE A 53 23.71 -0.88 15.80
N ALA A 54 23.71 0.28 15.12
CA ALA A 54 23.35 1.54 15.74
C ALA A 54 21.90 1.53 16.23
N LYS A 55 20.96 1.11 15.40
CA LYS A 55 19.52 1.06 15.72
C LYS A 55 19.22 0.16 16.92
N SER A 56 19.91 -0.98 17.04
CA SER A 56 19.71 -1.92 18.14
C SER A 56 20.35 -1.52 19.48
N ARG A 57 21.24 -0.51 19.50
CA ARG A 57 22.07 -0.19 20.69
C ARG A 57 22.04 1.28 21.11
N LEU A 58 21.73 2.19 20.20
CA LEU A 58 21.70 3.62 20.47
C LEU A 58 20.27 4.06 20.80
N GLY A 59 20.14 5.01 21.73
CA GLY A 59 18.87 5.72 21.91
C GLY A 59 18.63 6.70 20.76
N GLN A 60 17.38 7.09 20.55
CA GLN A 60 16.88 7.88 19.42
C GLN A 60 17.80 9.05 19.03
N LYS A 61 18.10 9.98 19.97
CA LYS A 61 18.96 11.14 19.70
C LYS A 61 20.33 10.76 19.12
N LYS A 62 20.98 9.72 19.67
CA LYS A 62 22.30 9.28 19.18
C LYS A 62 22.21 8.53 17.86
N LEU A 63 21.09 7.86 17.61
CA LEU A 63 20.82 7.23 16.32
C LEU A 63 20.64 8.30 15.24
N ASP A 64 19.83 9.33 15.49
CA ASP A 64 19.66 10.47 14.59
C ASP A 64 21.00 11.16 14.27
N GLU A 65 21.82 11.43 15.30
CA GLU A 65 23.16 12.00 15.13
C GLU A 65 24.08 11.08 14.30
N PHE A 66 24.01 9.76 14.51
CA PHE A 66 24.80 8.80 13.77
C PHE A 66 24.36 8.72 12.30
N GLU A 67 23.07 8.64 12.01
CA GLU A 67 22.56 8.59 10.65
C GLU A 67 22.87 9.87 9.88
N LYS A 68 22.70 11.04 10.52
CA LYS A 68 23.11 12.32 9.94
C LYS A 68 24.59 12.30 9.57
N TRP A 69 25.44 11.85 10.50
CA TRP A 69 26.88 11.69 10.25
C TRP A 69 27.18 10.73 9.08
N VAL A 70 26.44 9.63 8.93
CA VAL A 70 26.58 8.72 7.79
C VAL A 70 26.22 9.40 6.48
N VAL A 71 25.09 10.11 6.44
CA VAL A 71 24.63 10.83 5.23
C VAL A 71 25.62 11.93 4.84
N ASP A 72 26.08 12.73 5.79
CA ASP A 72 27.05 13.81 5.55
C ASP A 72 28.37 13.23 5.01
N LEU A 73 28.86 12.16 5.63
CA LEU A 73 30.11 11.51 5.23
C LEU A 73 30.02 10.85 3.85
N ILE A 74 28.90 10.23 3.49
CA ILE A 74 28.66 9.72 2.13
C ILE A 74 28.57 10.90 1.14
N GLY A 75 27.91 11.99 1.55
CA GLY A 75 27.78 13.27 0.85
C GLY A 75 29.11 13.88 0.41
N GLU A 76 30.04 13.99 1.34
CA GLU A 76 31.37 14.58 1.10
C GLU A 76 32.21 13.75 0.14
N GLN A 77 32.05 12.43 0.17
CA GLN A 77 32.95 11.52 -0.54
C GLN A 77 32.47 11.12 -1.93
N ASN A 78 31.17 11.30 -2.22
CA ASN A 78 30.59 10.69 -3.40
C ASN A 78 29.65 11.65 -4.14
N ARG A 79 29.94 11.93 -5.42
CA ARG A 79 29.00 12.65 -6.32
C ARG A 79 27.65 11.92 -6.43
N ILE A 80 27.63 10.62 -6.12
CA ILE A 80 26.44 9.75 -6.09
C ILE A 80 25.50 10.07 -4.91
N ALA A 81 25.95 10.80 -3.88
CA ALA A 81 25.18 11.01 -2.64
C ALA A 81 23.87 11.81 -2.78
N ARG A 82 23.64 12.45 -3.94
CA ARG A 82 22.37 13.14 -4.23
C ARG A 82 21.29 12.22 -4.81
N ARG A 83 21.61 10.96 -5.12
CA ARG A 83 20.63 10.00 -5.60
C ARG A 83 19.65 9.59 -4.50
N LEU A 84 18.38 9.43 -4.87
CA LEU A 84 17.34 8.93 -3.97
C LEU A 84 17.34 7.39 -3.88
N GLY A 85 17.76 6.74 -4.96
CA GLY A 85 17.93 5.30 -5.13
C GLY A 85 19.38 4.85 -5.07
N THR A 86 19.63 3.64 -5.54
CA THR A 86 20.94 2.99 -5.54
C THR A 86 21.22 2.28 -6.87
N HIS A 87 22.32 1.54 -6.97
CA HIS A 87 22.56 0.65 -8.10
C HIS A 87 21.67 -0.59 -7.99
N LEU A 88 21.22 -1.15 -9.11
CA LEU A 88 20.35 -2.34 -9.13
C LEU A 88 20.93 -3.51 -8.33
N THR A 89 22.24 -3.70 -8.40
CA THR A 89 23.00 -4.72 -7.68
C THR A 89 23.02 -4.50 -6.17
N SER A 90 22.84 -3.27 -5.71
CA SER A 90 22.87 -2.86 -4.30
C SER A 90 21.49 -2.76 -3.66
N LEU A 91 20.41 -2.96 -4.43
CA LEU A 91 19.06 -3.11 -3.89
C LEU A 91 18.95 -4.39 -3.06
N GLY A 92 18.17 -4.34 -1.97
CA GLY A 92 17.84 -5.53 -1.18
C GLY A 92 18.97 -6.09 -0.31
N LEU A 93 20.01 -5.31 -0.05
CA LEU A 93 21.12 -5.69 0.83
C LEU A 93 20.73 -5.56 2.32
N LEU A 94 19.78 -6.38 2.74
CA LEU A 94 19.19 -6.31 4.08
C LEU A 94 19.90 -7.26 5.05
N PRO A 95 20.06 -6.88 6.32
CA PRO A 95 20.54 -7.79 7.36
C PRO A 95 19.46 -8.83 7.72
N ASN A 96 19.85 -10.07 8.00
CA ASN A 96 18.90 -11.13 8.43
C ASN A 96 18.18 -10.77 9.74
N GLU A 97 18.87 -10.04 10.61
CA GLU A 97 18.35 -9.55 11.88
C GLU A 97 18.43 -8.03 11.94
N LEU A 98 17.28 -7.40 12.12
CA LEU A 98 17.14 -6.00 12.45
C LEU A 98 16.23 -5.89 13.66
N LYS A 99 16.65 -5.17 14.69
CA LYS A 99 15.81 -4.90 15.86
C LYS A 99 15.13 -3.55 15.65
N PRO A 100 13.87 -3.49 15.18
CA PRO A 100 13.15 -2.24 15.07
C PRO A 100 12.95 -1.63 16.46
N GLN A 101 12.89 -0.30 16.52
CA GLN A 101 12.38 0.44 17.67
C GLN A 101 10.85 0.29 17.75
N ASN A 102 10.21 0.93 18.73
CA ASN A 102 8.74 1.00 18.74
C ASN A 102 8.21 1.76 17.51
N LEU A 103 6.94 1.51 17.15
CA LEU A 103 6.34 2.05 15.94
C LEU A 103 6.35 3.61 15.88
N PRO A 104 6.01 4.36 16.95
CA PRO A 104 6.13 5.82 16.93
C PRO A 104 7.54 6.32 16.63
N THR A 105 8.57 5.64 17.16
CA THR A 105 9.98 5.99 16.91
C THR A 105 10.36 5.69 15.46
N GLU A 106 10.00 4.52 14.92
CA GLU A 106 10.30 4.17 13.52
C GLU A 106 9.60 5.10 12.52
N LEU A 107 8.37 5.53 12.81
CA LEU A 107 7.65 6.56 12.07
C LEU A 107 8.43 7.89 12.04
N HIS A 108 8.93 8.33 13.20
CA HIS A 108 9.73 9.55 13.29
C HIS A 108 11.08 9.44 12.56
N LEU A 109 11.80 8.34 12.73
CA LEU A 109 13.08 8.09 12.05
C LEU A 109 12.89 8.08 10.53
N ALA A 110 11.87 7.40 10.03
CA ALA A 110 11.53 7.38 8.61
C ALA A 110 11.25 8.80 8.08
N LEU A 111 10.46 9.60 8.79
CA LEU A 111 10.18 10.98 8.39
C LEU A 111 11.46 11.84 8.37
N ASN A 112 12.28 11.75 9.42
CA ASN A 112 13.55 12.49 9.50
C ASN A 112 14.48 12.13 8.33
N GLN A 113 14.57 10.85 7.97
CA GLN A 113 15.38 10.41 6.83
C GLN A 113 14.89 11.02 5.51
N LEU A 114 13.58 11.05 5.28
CA LEU A 114 13.00 11.67 4.08
C LEU A 114 13.18 13.19 4.04
N GLN A 115 13.05 13.87 5.19
CA GLN A 115 13.24 15.33 5.28
C GLN A 115 14.64 15.78 4.86
N ARG A 116 15.67 14.95 5.07
CA ARG A 116 17.05 15.22 4.60
C ARG A 116 17.18 15.24 3.07
N LYS A 117 16.21 14.69 2.34
CA LYS A 117 16.16 14.58 0.87
C LYS A 117 14.89 15.22 0.28
N TRP A 118 14.29 16.14 1.02
CA TRP A 118 12.98 16.70 0.69
C TRP A 118 12.91 17.35 -0.70
N PRO A 119 13.88 18.20 -1.10
CA PRO A 119 13.83 18.83 -2.41
C PRO A 119 13.87 17.81 -3.55
N GLU A 120 14.72 16.80 -3.46
CA GLU A 120 14.83 15.75 -4.46
C GLU A 120 13.57 14.88 -4.51
N LEU A 121 12.99 14.55 -3.35
CA LEU A 121 11.74 13.79 -3.27
C LEU A 121 10.56 14.55 -3.88
N LEU A 122 10.52 15.88 -3.77
CA LEU A 122 9.47 16.69 -4.39
C LEU A 122 9.54 16.65 -5.92
N VAL A 123 10.74 16.73 -6.49
CA VAL A 123 10.95 16.58 -7.94
C VAL A 123 10.57 15.17 -8.39
N PHE A 124 11.02 14.15 -7.65
CA PHE A 124 10.64 12.77 -7.91
C PHE A 124 9.11 12.56 -7.87
N ALA A 125 8.42 13.18 -6.91
CA ALA A 125 6.96 13.07 -6.78
C ALA A 125 6.22 13.59 -8.03
N GLN A 126 6.68 14.70 -8.62
CA GLN A 126 6.11 15.27 -9.84
C GLN A 126 6.32 14.34 -11.05
N ASP A 127 7.51 13.73 -11.16
CA ASP A 127 7.80 12.74 -12.20
C ASP A 127 6.94 11.48 -12.02
N ALA A 128 6.83 10.97 -10.79
CA ALA A 128 6.01 9.81 -10.48
C ALA A 128 4.52 10.05 -10.79
N ALA A 129 4.01 11.26 -10.53
CA ALA A 129 2.65 11.65 -10.91
C ALA A 129 2.47 11.72 -12.43
N SER A 130 3.48 12.21 -13.16
CA SER A 130 3.46 12.26 -14.62
C SER A 130 3.47 10.85 -15.24
N ILE A 131 4.29 9.94 -14.70
CA ILE A 131 4.33 8.53 -15.08
C ILE A 131 2.98 7.85 -14.77
N ALA A 132 2.41 8.11 -13.58
CA ALA A 132 1.10 7.60 -13.18
C ALA A 132 0.00 8.06 -14.14
N LYS A 133 0.03 9.33 -14.55
CA LYS A 133 -0.91 9.90 -15.52
C LYS A 133 -0.78 9.24 -16.89
N ALA A 134 0.45 9.05 -17.39
CA ALA A 134 0.69 8.35 -18.65
C ALA A 134 0.17 6.90 -18.63
N ILE A 135 0.42 6.18 -17.53
CA ILE A 135 -0.14 4.83 -17.28
C ILE A 135 -1.67 4.83 -17.28
N ALA A 136 -2.30 5.84 -16.65
CA ALA A 136 -3.75 5.95 -16.60
C ALA A 136 -4.36 6.21 -18.00
N LEU A 137 -3.64 6.94 -18.86
CA LEU A 137 -4.04 7.23 -20.24
C LEU A 137 -3.68 6.12 -21.23
N GLY A 138 -3.01 5.04 -20.79
CA GLY A 138 -2.53 3.97 -21.66
C GLY A 138 -1.30 4.35 -22.52
N ASP A 139 -0.64 5.47 -22.23
CA ASP A 139 0.63 5.86 -22.86
C ASP A 139 1.81 5.13 -22.21
N TRP A 140 1.92 3.84 -22.52
CA TRP A 140 2.95 2.96 -21.94
C TRP A 140 4.37 3.34 -22.36
N VAL A 141 4.54 3.81 -23.61
CA VAL A 141 5.86 4.18 -24.17
C VAL A 141 6.34 5.49 -23.56
N GLY A 142 5.46 6.50 -23.44
CA GLY A 142 5.78 7.75 -22.75
C GLY A 142 6.12 7.51 -21.28
N ALA A 143 5.33 6.70 -20.58
CA ALA A 143 5.62 6.31 -19.19
C ALA A 143 7.00 5.63 -19.04
N SER A 144 7.35 4.73 -19.95
CA SER A 144 8.65 4.03 -19.95
C SER A 144 9.81 5.00 -20.17
N THR A 145 9.65 5.95 -21.10
CA THR A 145 10.66 6.98 -21.37
C THR A 145 10.90 7.88 -20.16
N MET A 146 9.82 8.34 -19.52
CA MET A 146 9.90 9.13 -18.29
C MET A 146 10.57 8.35 -17.15
N LEU A 147 10.20 7.08 -16.96
CA LEU A 147 10.81 6.21 -15.95
C LEU A 147 12.32 6.07 -16.16
N GLN A 148 12.78 5.89 -17.40
CA GLN A 148 14.21 5.80 -17.71
C GLN A 148 14.96 7.09 -17.35
N ALA A 149 14.36 8.25 -17.60
CA ALA A 149 14.93 9.54 -17.23
C ALA A 149 15.03 9.71 -15.69
N THR A 150 13.96 9.42 -14.97
CA THR A 150 13.92 9.43 -13.49
C THR A 150 14.96 8.47 -12.93
N ARG A 151 15.03 7.23 -13.42
CA ARG A 151 16.01 6.23 -12.98
C ARG A 151 17.45 6.64 -13.25
N LYS A 152 17.73 7.31 -14.38
CA LYS A 152 19.07 7.82 -14.70
C LYS A 152 19.51 8.90 -13.70
N ARG A 153 18.58 9.76 -13.26
CA ARG A 153 18.83 10.81 -12.27
C ARG A 153 18.97 10.24 -10.86
N ASP A 154 17.97 9.45 -10.45
CA ASP A 154 17.76 9.09 -9.05
C ASP A 154 18.33 7.72 -8.69
N GLY A 155 18.66 6.88 -9.67
CA GLY A 155 19.05 5.49 -9.46
C GLY A 155 17.86 4.53 -9.42
N TYR A 156 18.14 3.27 -9.09
CA TYR A 156 17.13 2.23 -8.93
C TYR A 156 16.54 2.24 -7.52
N SER A 157 15.24 2.00 -7.47
CA SER A 157 14.41 1.68 -6.30
C SER A 157 13.49 0.51 -6.64
N TYR A 158 12.90 -0.15 -5.65
CA TYR A 158 11.88 -1.17 -5.92
C TYR A 158 10.70 -0.60 -6.69
N TRP A 159 10.29 0.63 -6.37
CA TRP A 159 9.33 1.40 -7.16
C TRP A 159 9.68 1.41 -8.65
N SER A 160 10.92 1.76 -9.00
CA SER A 160 11.33 1.85 -10.42
C SER A 160 11.37 0.49 -11.10
N VAL A 161 11.79 -0.54 -10.38
CA VAL A 161 11.89 -1.93 -10.88
C VAL A 161 10.51 -2.50 -11.13
N GLU A 162 9.59 -2.38 -10.16
CA GLU A 162 8.21 -2.85 -10.30
C GLU A 162 7.49 -2.13 -11.44
N THR A 163 7.72 -0.82 -11.58
CA THR A 163 7.16 -0.02 -12.69
C THR A 163 7.71 -0.48 -14.04
N GLU A 164 9.01 -0.69 -14.15
CA GLU A 164 9.65 -1.13 -15.39
C GLU A 164 9.14 -2.50 -15.83
N MET A 165 9.01 -3.44 -14.88
CA MET A 165 8.44 -4.77 -15.14
C MET A 165 7.00 -4.69 -15.63
N ALA A 166 6.15 -3.88 -14.96
CA ALA A 166 4.76 -3.74 -15.35
C ALA A 166 4.59 -3.06 -16.72
N LEU A 167 5.41 -2.05 -17.02
CA LEU A 167 5.44 -1.41 -18.34
C LEU A 167 5.97 -2.36 -19.43
N LYS A 168 7.03 -3.11 -19.15
CA LYS A 168 7.58 -4.11 -20.09
C LYS A 168 6.54 -5.16 -20.45
N GLN A 169 5.80 -5.65 -19.45
CA GLN A 169 4.69 -6.58 -19.65
C GLN A 169 3.59 -5.97 -20.52
N ALA A 170 3.23 -4.70 -20.29
CA ALA A 170 2.18 -4.02 -21.06
C ALA A 170 2.57 -3.74 -22.52
N ILE A 171 3.85 -3.45 -22.78
CA ILE A 171 4.35 -3.09 -24.12
C ILE A 171 4.70 -4.34 -24.95
N GLU A 172 5.41 -5.29 -24.34
CA GLU A 172 6.07 -6.39 -25.07
C GLU A 172 5.61 -7.79 -24.65
N GLY A 173 4.77 -7.89 -23.61
CA GLY A 173 4.23 -9.16 -23.13
C GLY A 173 5.17 -9.96 -22.21
N VAL A 174 4.76 -11.20 -21.94
CA VAL A 174 5.31 -12.04 -20.86
C VAL A 174 6.75 -12.50 -21.11
N GLU A 175 7.08 -12.87 -22.34
CA GLU A 175 8.42 -13.38 -22.65
C GLU A 175 9.49 -12.27 -22.52
N ALA A 176 9.14 -11.05 -22.90
CA ALA A 176 9.99 -9.89 -22.73
C ALA A 176 10.19 -9.54 -21.23
N LEU A 177 9.13 -9.65 -20.42
CA LEU A 177 9.22 -9.52 -18.97
C LEU A 177 10.16 -10.59 -18.36
N LYS A 178 10.01 -11.87 -18.74
CA LYS A 178 10.88 -12.94 -18.23
C LYS A 178 12.36 -12.71 -18.57
N SER A 179 12.63 -12.23 -19.78
CA SER A 179 13.99 -11.84 -20.20
C SER A 179 14.53 -10.68 -19.35
N LEU A 180 13.70 -9.67 -19.08
CA LEU A 180 14.05 -8.55 -18.21
C LEU A 180 14.36 -9.03 -16.78
N VAL A 181 13.48 -9.84 -16.17
CA VAL A 181 13.67 -10.40 -14.82
C VAL A 181 14.98 -11.20 -14.75
N THR A 182 15.24 -12.01 -15.78
CA THR A 182 16.49 -12.79 -15.87
C THR A 182 17.70 -11.88 -15.90
N SER A 183 17.71 -10.86 -16.77
CA SER A 183 18.85 -9.94 -16.91
C SER A 183 19.11 -9.13 -15.64
N MET A 184 18.07 -8.62 -14.97
CA MET A 184 18.18 -7.94 -13.68
C MET A 184 18.70 -8.85 -12.57
N SER A 185 18.39 -10.15 -12.66
CA SER A 185 18.73 -11.12 -11.63
C SER A 185 20.20 -11.59 -11.67
N ILE A 186 20.90 -11.44 -12.81
CA ILE A 186 22.27 -11.97 -13.01
C ILE A 186 23.23 -11.51 -11.92
N CYS A 187 23.21 -10.21 -11.60
CA CYS A 187 24.11 -9.61 -10.60
C CYS A 187 23.42 -9.31 -9.26
N SER A 188 22.17 -9.73 -9.10
CA SER A 188 21.41 -9.57 -7.87
C SER A 188 21.79 -10.67 -6.87
N ILE A 189 21.86 -10.34 -5.58
CA ILE A 189 22.17 -11.31 -4.54
C ILE A 189 20.95 -11.66 -3.69
N SER A 190 20.89 -12.92 -3.25
CA SER A 190 19.98 -13.48 -2.24
C SER A 190 18.55 -12.90 -2.28
N ILE A 191 18.22 -11.98 -1.37
CA ILE A 191 16.89 -11.38 -1.18
C ILE A 191 16.42 -10.60 -2.41
N ASN A 192 17.31 -9.83 -3.04
CA ASN A 192 16.92 -9.03 -4.21
C ASN A 192 16.52 -9.94 -5.39
N LYS A 193 17.26 -11.05 -5.58
CA LYS A 193 16.92 -12.06 -6.58
C LYS A 193 15.53 -12.67 -6.33
N PHE A 194 15.22 -12.94 -5.06
CA PHE A 194 13.91 -13.45 -4.65
C PHE A 194 12.79 -12.45 -4.98
N PHE A 195 12.99 -11.16 -4.69
CA PHE A 195 12.02 -10.11 -5.03
C PHE A 195 11.85 -9.95 -6.54
N LEU A 196 12.93 -9.86 -7.31
CA LEU A 196 12.86 -9.74 -8.78
C LEU A 196 12.09 -10.89 -9.42
N TYR A 197 12.34 -12.12 -8.98
CA TYR A 197 11.60 -13.29 -9.44
C TYR A 197 10.10 -13.16 -9.15
N HIS A 198 9.75 -12.84 -7.90
CA HIS A 198 8.35 -12.77 -7.49
C HIS A 198 7.59 -11.57 -8.07
N PHE A 199 8.25 -10.43 -8.31
CA PHE A 199 7.68 -9.33 -9.10
C PHE A 199 7.38 -9.77 -10.53
N GLY A 200 8.23 -10.57 -11.15
CA GLY A 200 7.97 -11.19 -12.45
C GLY A 200 6.73 -12.08 -12.43
N VAL A 201 6.69 -13.05 -11.52
CA VAL A 201 5.56 -14.00 -11.38
C VAL A 201 4.23 -13.28 -11.14
N ARG A 202 4.24 -12.21 -10.34
CA ARG A 202 3.06 -11.39 -10.03
C ARG A 202 2.43 -10.75 -11.28
N ASN A 203 3.26 -10.40 -12.27
CA ASN A 203 2.83 -9.78 -13.52
C ASN A 203 2.32 -10.79 -14.56
N GLU A 204 2.50 -12.11 -14.35
CA GLU A 204 2.07 -13.13 -15.32
C GLU A 204 0.53 -13.20 -15.44
N PRO A 205 -0.07 -13.12 -16.65
CA PRO A 205 -1.52 -13.15 -16.86
C PRO A 205 -2.24 -14.34 -16.22
N ALA A 206 -1.63 -15.53 -16.23
CA ALA A 206 -2.20 -16.76 -15.66
C ALA A 206 -2.25 -16.77 -14.12
N GLN A 207 -1.49 -15.90 -13.47
CA GLN A 207 -1.40 -15.84 -12.02
C GLN A 207 -2.48 -14.90 -11.45
N THR A 208 -3.42 -15.43 -10.68
CA THR A 208 -4.40 -14.60 -9.97
C THR A 208 -3.78 -14.00 -8.69
N SER A 209 -4.29 -12.84 -8.28
CA SER A 209 -3.88 -12.08 -7.11
C SER A 209 -4.01 -12.92 -5.83
N SER A 210 -5.14 -13.61 -5.66
CA SER A 210 -5.40 -14.49 -4.52
C SER A 210 -4.45 -15.70 -4.51
N ARG A 211 -4.30 -16.41 -5.64
CA ARG A 211 -3.39 -17.56 -5.73
C ARG A 211 -1.93 -17.15 -5.48
N TYR A 212 -1.55 -15.94 -5.91
CA TYR A 212 -0.21 -15.41 -5.70
C TYR A 212 0.03 -15.16 -4.20
N LYS A 213 -0.87 -14.42 -3.55
CA LYS A 213 -0.80 -14.13 -2.10
C LYS A 213 -0.72 -15.41 -1.27
N VAL A 214 -1.58 -16.41 -1.54
CA VAL A 214 -1.62 -17.67 -0.78
C VAL A 214 -0.33 -18.48 -0.97
N SER A 215 0.09 -18.68 -2.22
CA SER A 215 1.31 -19.43 -2.54
C SER A 215 2.55 -18.79 -1.91
N LEU A 216 2.66 -17.47 -2.02
CA LEU A 216 3.80 -16.74 -1.50
C LEU A 216 3.80 -16.62 0.03
N LYS A 217 2.63 -16.41 0.65
CA LYS A 217 2.49 -16.40 2.11
C LYS A 217 3.05 -17.70 2.71
N LYS A 218 2.65 -18.84 2.16
CA LYS A 218 3.16 -20.15 2.59
C LYS A 218 4.68 -20.23 2.45
N LYS A 219 5.24 -19.85 1.31
CA LYS A 219 6.69 -19.87 1.08
C LYS A 219 7.48 -18.99 2.07
N ILE A 220 6.93 -17.84 2.45
CA ILE A 220 7.56 -16.94 3.44
C ILE A 220 7.47 -17.54 4.84
N GLU A 221 6.32 -18.09 5.21
CA GLU A 221 6.09 -18.70 6.53
C GLU A 221 6.92 -19.98 6.73
N ASP A 222 7.15 -20.75 5.67
CA ASP A 222 7.97 -21.97 5.67
C ASP A 222 9.49 -21.68 5.62
N SER A 223 9.92 -20.41 5.54
CA SER A 223 11.33 -20.05 5.38
C SER A 223 12.03 -19.70 6.70
N ASP A 224 13.32 -20.05 6.82
CA ASP A 224 14.15 -19.87 8.03
C ASP A 224 14.56 -18.41 8.33
N ILE A 225 13.84 -17.41 7.82
CA ILE A 225 14.10 -16.00 8.11
C ILE A 225 13.37 -15.54 9.38
N SER A 226 13.86 -14.47 10.00
CA SER A 226 13.25 -13.88 11.18
C SER A 226 11.81 -13.41 10.92
N ALA A 227 10.94 -13.46 11.93
CA ALA A 227 9.55 -13.01 11.81
C ALA A 227 9.43 -11.55 11.35
N GLN A 228 10.35 -10.68 11.77
CA GLN A 228 10.42 -9.29 11.31
C GLN A 228 10.71 -9.20 9.80
N LEU A 229 11.61 -10.05 9.30
CA LEU A 229 11.91 -10.12 7.87
C LEU A 229 10.78 -10.77 7.08
N GLN A 230 10.05 -11.74 7.67
CA GLN A 230 8.83 -12.28 7.08
C GLN A 230 7.77 -11.17 6.91
N ALA A 231 7.50 -10.38 7.94
CA ALA A 231 6.57 -9.24 7.88
C ALA A 231 6.97 -8.28 6.75
N TYR A 232 8.26 -7.98 6.64
CA TYR A 232 8.81 -7.17 5.55
C TYR A 232 8.56 -7.78 4.17
N PHE A 233 8.80 -9.08 3.99
CA PHE A 233 8.59 -9.79 2.72
C PHE A 233 7.11 -9.80 2.31
N LYS A 234 6.22 -10.05 3.28
CA LYS A 234 4.76 -10.01 3.06
C LYS A 234 4.31 -8.62 2.58
N PHE A 235 4.84 -7.56 3.21
CA PHE A 235 4.60 -6.18 2.78
C PHE A 235 5.17 -5.89 1.38
N ARG A 236 6.45 -6.18 1.14
CA ARG A 236 7.14 -5.80 -0.09
C ARG A 236 6.57 -6.51 -1.32
N LEU A 237 6.17 -7.77 -1.20
CA LEU A 237 5.77 -8.58 -2.35
C LEU A 237 4.28 -8.48 -2.69
N TYR A 238 3.41 -8.31 -1.69
CA TYR A 238 1.96 -8.25 -1.91
C TYR A 238 1.22 -7.26 -1.03
N GLY A 239 1.94 -6.36 -0.37
CA GLY A 239 1.36 -5.20 0.30
C GLY A 239 0.65 -5.48 1.61
N ASN A 240 0.87 -6.65 2.22
CA ASN A 240 0.22 -7.00 3.47
C ASN A 240 0.77 -6.18 4.63
N LEU A 241 -0.13 -5.47 5.31
CA LEU A 241 0.12 -4.74 6.54
C LEU A 241 -0.75 -5.37 7.62
N GLU A 242 -0.12 -5.80 8.71
CA GLU A 242 -0.81 -6.37 9.85
C GLU A 242 -0.94 -5.30 10.94
N ALA A 243 -2.03 -5.34 11.71
CA ALA A 243 -2.29 -4.35 12.77
C ALA A 243 -1.28 -4.43 13.93
N GLU A 244 -0.49 -5.51 14.00
CA GLU A 244 0.56 -5.66 15.01
C GLU A 244 1.65 -4.58 14.83
N GLN A 245 1.81 -3.74 15.85
CA GLN A 245 2.73 -2.59 15.79
C GLN A 245 4.19 -2.99 15.55
N SER A 246 4.61 -4.16 16.06
CA SER A 246 5.95 -4.73 15.85
C SER A 246 6.22 -5.01 14.35
N ASN A 247 5.23 -5.53 13.61
CA ASN A 247 5.33 -5.85 12.19
C ASN A 247 5.43 -4.57 11.35
N LEU A 248 4.63 -3.55 11.67
CA LEU A 248 4.73 -2.23 11.01
C LEU A 248 6.08 -1.54 11.29
N ALA A 249 6.56 -1.63 12.53
CA ALA A 249 7.87 -1.08 12.90
C ALA A 249 9.00 -1.80 12.16
N ALA A 250 8.92 -3.12 12.02
CA ALA A 250 9.85 -3.91 11.21
C ALA A 250 9.84 -3.48 9.74
N VAL A 251 8.66 -3.31 9.14
CA VAL A 251 8.50 -2.84 7.75
C VAL A 251 9.23 -1.51 7.54
N LEU A 252 8.97 -0.51 8.39
CA LEU A 252 9.63 0.78 8.31
C LEU A 252 11.14 0.69 8.55
N ALA A 253 11.58 -0.13 9.50
CA ALA A 253 12.99 -0.27 9.83
C ALA A 253 13.79 -0.89 8.67
N TYR A 254 13.25 -1.91 8.01
CA TYR A 254 13.88 -2.51 6.84
C TYR A 254 13.90 -1.57 5.64
N GLU A 255 12.82 -0.81 5.43
CA GLU A 255 12.77 0.14 4.31
C GLU A 255 13.72 1.34 4.46
N GLN A 256 14.06 1.72 5.70
CA GLN A 256 15.10 2.73 5.93
C GLN A 256 16.48 2.30 5.39
N LEU A 257 16.69 0.98 5.18
CA LEU A 257 17.94 0.41 4.65
C LEU A 257 17.91 0.17 3.12
N THR A 258 16.81 0.49 2.43
CA THR A 258 16.68 0.34 0.97
C THR A 258 16.97 1.66 0.25
N THR A 259 15.95 2.45 -0.07
CA THR A 259 16.04 3.71 -0.80
C THR A 259 15.07 4.74 -0.24
N SER A 260 15.34 6.03 -0.47
CA SER A 260 14.43 7.11 -0.01
C SER A 260 13.10 7.07 -0.76
N VAL A 261 13.09 6.63 -2.02
CA VAL A 261 11.87 6.45 -2.81
C VAL A 261 10.98 5.38 -2.20
N ASP A 262 11.54 4.21 -1.91
CA ASP A 262 10.74 3.11 -1.38
C ASP A 262 10.29 3.37 0.07
N LEU A 263 11.12 4.06 0.86
CA LEU A 263 10.77 4.54 2.20
C LEU A 263 9.60 5.53 2.16
N LEU A 264 9.58 6.46 1.19
CA LEU A 264 8.49 7.42 1.03
C LEU A 264 7.14 6.71 0.84
N PHE A 265 7.05 5.81 -0.14
CA PHE A 265 5.80 5.09 -0.40
C PHE A 265 5.43 4.16 0.75
N THR A 266 6.41 3.56 1.42
CA THR A 266 6.17 2.71 2.60
C THR A 266 5.62 3.52 3.77
N LEU A 267 6.20 4.69 4.05
CA LEU A 267 5.74 5.58 5.11
C LEU A 267 4.31 6.05 4.83
N ILE A 268 3.98 6.43 3.59
CA ILE A 268 2.61 6.82 3.20
C ILE A 268 1.63 5.66 3.46
N ARG A 269 1.97 4.44 3.01
CA ARG A 269 1.10 3.26 3.15
C ARG A 269 0.87 2.87 4.60
N VAL A 270 1.94 2.80 5.40
CA VAL A 270 1.86 2.49 6.84
C VAL A 270 1.07 3.58 7.57
N ASN A 271 1.31 4.85 7.25
CA ASN A 271 0.60 5.97 7.85
C ASN A 271 -0.92 5.93 7.57
N ARG A 272 -1.30 5.69 6.31
CA ARG A 272 -2.72 5.53 5.94
C ARG A 272 -3.36 4.32 6.61
N PHE A 273 -2.65 3.20 6.66
CA PHE A 273 -3.14 1.99 7.34
C PHE A 273 -3.42 2.24 8.84
N ILE A 274 -2.52 2.95 9.52
CA ILE A 274 -2.71 3.35 10.92
C ILE A 274 -3.94 4.24 11.09
N LEU A 275 -4.09 5.24 10.21
CA LEU A 275 -5.21 6.18 10.28
C LEU A 275 -6.55 5.56 9.88
N GLY A 276 -6.55 4.51 9.04
CA GLY A 276 -7.75 3.74 8.68
C GLY A 276 -8.15 2.70 9.73
N GLN A 277 -7.26 2.34 10.65
CA GLN A 277 -7.54 1.39 11.73
C GLN A 277 -7.31 2.02 13.10
N LYS A 278 -7.86 3.22 13.33
CA LYS A 278 -7.61 4.02 14.55
C LYS A 278 -7.75 3.21 15.84
N ALA A 279 -8.74 2.32 15.90
CA ALA A 279 -9.03 1.48 17.07
C ALA A 279 -7.93 0.46 17.42
N ALA A 280 -7.08 0.09 16.47
CA ALA A 280 -6.00 -0.88 16.67
C ALA A 280 -4.71 -0.27 17.24
N PHE A 281 -4.62 1.06 17.33
CA PHE A 281 -3.38 1.76 17.62
C PHE A 281 -3.45 2.66 18.85
N SER A 282 -2.31 2.84 19.51
CA SER A 282 -2.19 3.73 20.66
C SER A 282 -2.36 5.20 20.26
N ILE A 283 -2.76 6.05 21.20
CA ILE A 283 -2.86 7.50 21.00
C ILE A 283 -1.53 8.09 20.54
N GLU A 284 -0.40 7.60 21.08
CA GLU A 284 0.94 8.03 20.68
C GLU A 284 1.22 7.73 19.20
N THR A 285 0.90 6.51 18.75
CA THR A 285 1.02 6.10 17.35
C THR A 285 0.15 6.96 16.43
N LEU A 286 -1.10 7.22 16.83
CA LEU A 286 -2.03 8.05 16.06
C LEU A 286 -1.55 9.50 15.95
N ASN A 287 -0.97 10.06 17.02
CA ASN A 287 -0.40 11.40 17.00
C ASN A 287 0.84 11.48 16.09
N ALA A 288 1.70 10.45 16.11
CA ALA A 288 2.83 10.35 15.20
C ALA A 288 2.36 10.27 13.74
N ALA A 289 1.33 9.48 13.46
CA ALA A 289 0.73 9.35 12.13
C ALA A 289 0.15 10.68 11.61
N LYS A 290 -0.60 11.41 12.45
CA LYS A 290 -1.12 12.75 12.09
C LYS A 290 -0.02 13.72 11.70
N ARG A 291 1.07 13.79 12.49
CA ARG A 291 2.24 14.62 12.19
C ARG A 291 2.89 14.25 10.86
N ILE A 292 2.94 12.97 10.54
CA ILE A 292 3.46 12.50 9.24
C ILE A 292 2.54 12.95 8.10
N THR A 293 1.22 12.83 8.24
CA THR A 293 0.27 13.34 7.24
C THR A 293 0.48 14.81 6.95
N GLU A 294 0.60 15.63 8.00
CA GLU A 294 0.85 17.07 7.88
C GLU A 294 2.19 17.35 7.19
N ALA A 295 3.26 16.67 7.62
CA ALA A 295 4.59 16.84 7.04
C ALA A 295 4.64 16.42 5.57
N LEU A 296 4.03 15.29 5.21
CA LEU A 296 4.00 14.73 3.85
C LEU A 296 2.99 15.41 2.92
N ALA A 297 2.18 16.37 3.38
CA ALA A 297 1.15 17.00 2.56
C ALA A 297 1.68 17.59 1.23
N PRO A 298 2.82 18.31 1.18
CA PRO A 298 3.35 18.84 -0.08
C PRO A 298 3.72 17.74 -1.09
N ILE A 299 4.40 16.68 -0.62
CA ILE A 299 4.79 15.54 -1.46
C ILE A 299 3.55 14.76 -1.91
N SER A 300 2.59 14.56 -1.00
CA SER A 300 1.36 13.84 -1.31
C SER A 300 0.54 14.57 -2.38
N SER A 301 0.44 15.89 -2.29
CA SER A 301 -0.20 16.71 -3.33
C SER A 301 0.56 16.62 -4.65
N ALA A 302 1.90 16.64 -4.64
CA ALA A 302 2.72 16.51 -5.84
C ALA A 302 2.59 15.13 -6.50
N LEU A 303 2.42 14.07 -5.70
CA LEU A 303 2.13 12.72 -6.18
C LEU A 303 0.71 12.58 -6.75
N GLY A 304 -0.18 13.55 -6.53
CA GLY A 304 -1.57 13.49 -6.98
C GLY A 304 -2.49 12.71 -6.04
N PHE A 305 -2.15 12.58 -4.76
CA PHE A 305 -3.12 12.14 -3.76
C PHE A 305 -4.22 13.19 -3.60
N SER A 306 -5.43 12.73 -3.36
CA SER A 306 -6.56 13.60 -3.05
C SER A 306 -6.25 14.32 -1.73
N ASN A 307 -6.17 15.65 -1.75
CA ASN A 307 -5.87 16.46 -0.57
C ASN A 307 -7.00 16.29 0.46
N THR A 308 -6.82 15.33 1.36
CA THR A 308 -7.73 15.05 2.50
C THR A 308 -7.53 16.03 3.65
N VAL A 309 -6.46 16.84 3.61
CA VAL A 309 -6.19 17.88 4.61
C VAL A 309 -6.94 19.16 4.25
N ARG A 310 -8.28 19.11 4.18
CA ARG A 310 -9.06 20.32 4.48
C ARG A 310 -9.07 20.42 6.00
N GLN A 311 -8.37 21.43 6.52
CA GLN A 311 -8.47 21.80 7.93
C GLN A 311 -9.95 21.94 8.27
N HIS A 312 -10.38 21.35 9.40
CA HIS A 312 -11.72 21.52 9.99
C HIS A 312 -11.96 23.01 10.33
N LYS A 313 -12.10 23.88 9.33
CA LYS A 313 -12.89 25.09 9.49
C LYS A 313 -14.33 24.64 9.53
N GLU A 314 -15.06 25.06 10.56
CA GLU A 314 -16.47 24.74 10.76
C GLU A 314 -17.26 24.93 9.45
N ILE A 315 -17.61 23.80 8.83
CA ILE A 315 -18.33 23.73 7.56
C ILE A 315 -19.81 23.96 7.89
N GLY A 316 -20.40 25.02 7.34
CA GLY A 316 -21.84 25.27 7.48
C GLY A 316 -22.67 24.25 6.70
N LYS A 317 -23.93 23.99 7.09
CA LYS A 317 -24.83 23.00 6.45
C LYS A 317 -24.98 23.11 4.92
N ALA A 318 -24.66 24.26 4.32
CA ALA A 318 -24.72 24.48 2.87
C ALA A 318 -23.57 23.80 2.09
N GLU A 319 -22.51 23.35 2.76
CA GLU A 319 -21.30 22.77 2.14
C GLU A 319 -21.29 21.22 2.17
N LEU A 320 -22.38 20.56 2.58
CA LEU A 320 -22.52 19.09 2.50
C LEU A 320 -22.42 18.56 1.05
N LYS A 321 -22.72 19.39 0.03
CA LYS A 321 -22.50 19.04 -1.38
C LYS A 321 -21.01 18.94 -1.74
N ASP A 322 -20.14 19.73 -1.11
CA ASP A 322 -18.69 19.69 -1.32
C ASP A 322 -18.04 18.50 -0.58
N HIS A 323 -18.73 17.91 0.40
CA HIS A 323 -18.21 16.76 1.17
C HIS A 323 -18.10 15.48 0.33
N PHE A 324 -18.92 15.36 -0.72
CA PHE A 324 -18.83 14.29 -1.72
C PHE A 324 -17.72 14.49 -2.75
N ASP A 325 -16.93 15.57 -2.66
CA ASP A 325 -15.90 15.84 -3.67
C ASP A 325 -14.65 14.98 -3.56
N SER A 326 -14.48 14.23 -2.47
CA SER A 326 -13.33 13.33 -2.36
C SER A 326 -13.40 12.24 -3.44
N ARG A 327 -12.26 11.96 -4.07
CA ARG A 327 -12.15 10.95 -5.12
C ARG A 327 -12.64 9.58 -4.66
N LEU A 328 -12.32 9.17 -3.43
CA LEU A 328 -12.76 7.91 -2.85
C LEU A 328 -14.29 7.84 -2.72
N MET A 329 -14.95 8.93 -2.29
CA MET A 329 -16.41 8.99 -2.25
C MET A 329 -17.02 8.88 -3.65
N LYS A 330 -16.45 9.58 -4.65
CA LYS A 330 -16.91 9.48 -6.05
C LYS A 330 -16.80 8.05 -6.57
N LEU A 331 -15.66 7.41 -6.37
CA LEU A 331 -15.44 6.01 -6.76
C LEU A 331 -16.40 5.05 -6.05
N ALA A 332 -16.57 5.21 -4.73
CA ALA A 332 -17.48 4.39 -3.93
C ALA A 332 -18.94 4.54 -4.38
N HIS A 333 -19.40 5.78 -4.59
CA HIS A 333 -20.73 6.09 -5.06
C HIS A 333 -21.02 5.50 -6.44
N GLN A 334 -20.13 5.73 -7.41
CA GLN A 334 -20.27 5.16 -8.74
C GLN A 334 -20.21 3.61 -8.70
N ALA A 335 -19.33 3.03 -7.89
CA ALA A 335 -19.22 1.57 -7.78
C ALA A 335 -20.48 0.94 -7.20
N ILE A 336 -21.09 1.55 -6.17
CA ILE A 336 -22.36 1.09 -5.60
C ILE A 336 -23.49 1.25 -6.62
N GLN A 337 -23.57 2.38 -7.33
CA GLN A 337 -24.58 2.59 -8.37
C GLN A 337 -24.48 1.52 -9.47
N ILE A 338 -23.28 1.24 -9.97
CA ILE A 338 -23.05 0.21 -11.00
C ILE A 338 -23.37 -1.19 -10.44
N ALA A 339 -22.95 -1.50 -9.22
CA ALA A 339 -23.23 -2.80 -8.59
C ALA A 339 -24.73 -3.06 -8.42
N LEU A 340 -25.55 -2.01 -8.27
CA LEU A 340 -27.01 -2.08 -8.20
C LEU A 340 -27.69 -2.18 -9.58
N GLN A 341 -26.99 -1.91 -10.68
CA GLN A 341 -27.57 -1.94 -12.03
C GLN A 341 -27.44 -3.32 -12.70
N PRO A 342 -28.32 -3.64 -13.67
CA PRO A 342 -28.12 -4.74 -14.61
C PRO A 342 -26.79 -4.59 -15.38
N ARG A 343 -26.12 -5.72 -15.66
CA ARG A 343 -24.78 -5.73 -16.25
C ARG A 343 -24.73 -5.07 -17.63
N GLU A 344 -25.80 -5.14 -18.40
CA GLU A 344 -25.89 -4.53 -19.73
C GLU A 344 -25.71 -3.00 -19.69
N LYS A 345 -25.90 -2.38 -18.53
CA LYS A 345 -25.77 -0.93 -18.33
C LYS A 345 -24.39 -0.49 -17.83
N TRP A 346 -23.45 -1.41 -17.56
CA TRP A 346 -22.13 -1.06 -17.00
C TRP A 346 -21.22 -0.31 -18.00
N GLY A 347 -21.53 -0.36 -19.30
CA GLY A 347 -20.72 0.25 -20.37
C GLY A 347 -20.84 1.76 -20.51
N SER A 348 -21.74 2.43 -19.78
CA SER A 348 -22.01 3.86 -19.95
C SER A 348 -21.15 4.78 -19.06
N VAL A 349 -20.14 4.25 -18.37
CA VAL A 349 -19.29 5.07 -17.49
C VAL A 349 -18.11 5.61 -18.29
N ASP A 350 -18.21 6.88 -18.68
CA ASP A 350 -17.12 7.61 -19.30
C ASP A 350 -16.12 8.11 -18.25
N GLY A 351 -14.83 7.89 -18.50
CA GLY A 351 -13.76 8.45 -17.69
C GLY A 351 -12.47 7.62 -17.65
N SER A 352 -11.39 8.23 -17.17
CA SER A 352 -10.10 7.54 -16.96
C SER A 352 -10.15 6.52 -15.82
N GLU A 353 -11.20 6.53 -15.00
CA GLU A 353 -11.35 5.67 -13.81
C GLU A 353 -12.38 4.55 -13.99
N THR A 354 -12.98 4.40 -15.17
CA THR A 354 -14.03 3.41 -15.45
C THR A 354 -13.64 2.00 -15.03
N PHE A 355 -12.41 1.58 -15.32
CA PHE A 355 -11.89 0.27 -14.93
C PHE A 355 -11.87 0.06 -13.40
N ILE A 356 -11.55 1.10 -12.62
CA ILE A 356 -11.52 1.03 -11.15
C ILE A 356 -12.94 0.88 -10.62
N VAL A 357 -13.86 1.71 -11.11
CA VAL A 357 -15.26 1.68 -10.68
C VAL A 357 -15.89 0.33 -11.01
N GLN A 358 -15.67 -0.19 -12.22
CA GLN A 358 -16.17 -1.50 -12.64
C GLN A 358 -15.58 -2.66 -11.83
N GLY A 359 -14.27 -2.61 -11.52
CA GLY A 359 -13.63 -3.61 -10.66
C GLY A 359 -14.15 -3.58 -9.22
N LEU A 360 -14.36 -2.38 -8.66
CA LEU A 360 -14.99 -2.22 -7.34
C LEU A 360 -16.46 -2.69 -7.36
N ALA A 361 -17.24 -2.33 -8.37
CA ALA A 361 -18.61 -2.78 -8.52
C ALA A 361 -18.71 -4.30 -8.64
N SER A 362 -17.78 -4.93 -9.37
CA SER A 362 -17.63 -6.39 -9.45
C SER A 362 -17.29 -7.00 -8.08
N GLN A 363 -16.42 -6.37 -7.29
CA GLN A 363 -16.07 -6.82 -5.93
C GLN A 363 -17.23 -6.67 -4.93
N LEU A 364 -18.04 -5.63 -5.08
CA LEU A 364 -19.24 -5.40 -4.27
C LEU A 364 -20.37 -6.35 -4.63
N SER A 365 -20.46 -6.72 -5.90
CA SER A 365 -21.50 -7.59 -6.42
C SER A 365 -21.40 -9.00 -5.84
N THR A 366 -22.55 -9.60 -5.57
CA THR A 366 -22.67 -11.02 -5.18
C THR A 366 -22.70 -11.96 -6.38
N ARG A 367 -22.78 -11.41 -7.60
CA ARG A 367 -22.78 -12.18 -8.84
C ARG A 367 -21.40 -12.81 -9.05
N SER A 368 -21.33 -13.96 -9.72
CA SER A 368 -20.10 -14.71 -10.00
C SER A 368 -19.12 -14.03 -10.99
N ASP A 369 -19.21 -12.71 -11.13
CA ASP A 369 -18.54 -11.91 -12.16
C ASP A 369 -17.20 -11.34 -11.69
N GLY A 370 -16.51 -12.05 -10.79
CA GLY A 370 -15.27 -11.62 -10.13
C GLY A 370 -14.07 -11.40 -11.06
N LEU A 371 -14.24 -11.50 -12.38
CA LEU A 371 -13.18 -11.24 -13.36
C LEU A 371 -12.68 -9.80 -13.28
N LEU A 372 -13.57 -8.81 -13.30
CA LEU A 372 -13.19 -7.38 -13.25
C LEU A 372 -12.59 -7.02 -11.90
N ALA A 373 -13.11 -7.58 -10.80
CA ALA A 373 -12.52 -7.45 -9.48
C ALA A 373 -11.10 -8.04 -9.42
N GLU A 374 -10.88 -9.22 -10.01
CA GLU A 374 -9.57 -9.87 -10.07
C GLU A 374 -8.59 -9.08 -10.96
N GLU A 375 -9.03 -8.57 -12.11
CA GLU A 375 -8.23 -7.70 -12.97
C GLU A 375 -7.80 -6.42 -12.22
N LEU A 376 -8.74 -5.79 -11.50
CA LEU A 376 -8.42 -4.63 -10.66
C LEU A 376 -7.46 -5.01 -9.54
N ALA A 377 -7.71 -6.09 -8.81
CA ALA A 377 -6.85 -6.55 -7.71
C ALA A 377 -5.42 -6.81 -8.21
N LYS A 378 -5.30 -7.43 -9.38
CA LYS A 378 -4.02 -7.68 -10.04
C LYS A 378 -3.33 -6.39 -10.48
N ARG A 379 -4.07 -5.43 -11.03
CA ARG A 379 -3.52 -4.12 -11.40
C ARG A 379 -3.03 -3.36 -10.17
N LEU A 380 -3.81 -3.33 -9.09
CA LEU A 380 -3.43 -2.69 -7.83
C LEU A 380 -2.23 -3.39 -7.19
N LEU A 381 -2.10 -4.70 -7.37
CA LEU A 381 -0.96 -5.48 -6.92
C LEU A 381 0.32 -5.16 -7.74
N ASN A 382 0.20 -5.02 -9.07
CA ASN A 382 1.34 -4.72 -9.94
C ASN A 382 1.79 -3.26 -9.87
N TYR A 383 0.86 -2.34 -9.60
CA TYR A 383 1.10 -0.91 -9.49
C TYR A 383 0.78 -0.41 -8.07
N CYS A 384 1.20 -1.15 -7.04
CA CYS A 384 0.84 -0.90 -5.64
C CYS A 384 1.37 0.42 -5.06
N TRP A 385 2.17 1.15 -5.82
CA TRP A 385 2.71 2.46 -5.50
C TRP A 385 1.91 3.61 -6.12
N LEU A 386 1.02 3.34 -7.09
CA LEU A 386 0.20 4.41 -7.67
C LEU A 386 -0.62 5.06 -6.56
N PRO A 387 -0.80 6.39 -6.56
CA PRO A 387 -1.60 7.08 -5.56
C PRO A 387 -2.98 6.44 -5.38
N VAL A 388 -3.64 6.13 -6.50
CA VAL A 388 -4.95 5.46 -6.48
C VAL A 388 -4.89 4.07 -5.86
N ALA A 389 -3.82 3.31 -6.08
CA ALA A 389 -3.67 1.99 -5.48
C ALA A 389 -3.42 2.05 -3.98
N ILE A 390 -2.69 3.07 -3.53
CA ILE A 390 -2.47 3.34 -2.10
C ILE A 390 -3.75 3.83 -1.43
N GLU A 391 -4.54 4.67 -2.11
CA GLU A 391 -5.83 5.18 -1.61
C GLU A 391 -6.88 4.05 -1.49
N LEU A 392 -6.95 3.17 -2.50
CA LEU A 392 -7.87 2.03 -2.50
C LEU A 392 -7.44 0.92 -1.54
N GLY A 393 -6.14 0.67 -1.40
CA GLY A 393 -5.63 -0.45 -0.61
C GLY A 393 -5.95 -1.81 -1.24
N ASP A 394 -6.07 -2.85 -0.40
CA ASP A 394 -6.36 -4.20 -0.86
C ASP A 394 -7.87 -4.40 -1.07
N ILE A 395 -8.32 -4.30 -2.31
CA ILE A 395 -9.74 -4.45 -2.62
C ILE A 395 -10.32 -5.84 -2.30
N THR A 396 -9.48 -6.86 -2.12
CA THR A 396 -9.99 -8.19 -1.71
C THR A 396 -10.52 -8.18 -0.27
N THR A 397 -10.24 -7.11 0.49
CA THR A 397 -10.81 -6.88 1.81
C THR A 397 -12.15 -6.13 1.76
N VAL A 398 -12.50 -5.54 0.61
CA VAL A 398 -13.77 -4.84 0.42
C VAL A 398 -14.90 -5.87 0.51
N PRO A 399 -15.82 -5.71 1.47
CA PRO A 399 -16.93 -6.63 1.63
C PRO A 399 -17.95 -6.46 0.50
N SER A 400 -18.66 -7.53 0.19
CA SER A 400 -19.81 -7.48 -0.72
C SER A 400 -20.87 -6.50 -0.20
N LEU A 401 -21.67 -5.93 -1.10
CA LEU A 401 -22.72 -4.98 -0.79
C LEU A 401 -23.67 -5.41 0.35
N PRO A 402 -24.17 -6.67 0.41
CA PRO A 402 -25.03 -7.09 1.52
C PRO A 402 -24.33 -7.06 2.88
N LYS A 403 -23.03 -7.35 2.90
CA LYS A 403 -22.21 -7.30 4.11
C LYS A 403 -21.95 -5.84 4.52
N LEU A 404 -21.74 -4.92 3.57
CA LEU A 404 -21.66 -3.49 3.87
C LEU A 404 -22.93 -2.98 4.55
N PHE A 405 -24.12 -3.33 4.03
CA PHE A 405 -25.38 -2.86 4.60
C PHE A 405 -25.67 -3.37 6.00
N THR A 406 -25.10 -4.52 6.36
CA THR A 406 -25.29 -5.19 7.65
C THR A 406 -24.11 -5.00 8.60
N ASP A 407 -23.08 -4.24 8.20
CA ASP A 407 -21.90 -4.00 9.02
C ASP A 407 -22.26 -3.18 10.27
N SER A 408 -21.82 -3.66 11.43
CA SER A 408 -22.01 -2.97 12.70
C SER A 408 -21.29 -1.62 12.76
N ASP A 409 -20.27 -1.43 11.91
CA ASP A 409 -19.44 -0.23 11.91
C ASP A 409 -20.06 0.94 11.14
N LEU A 410 -21.19 0.72 10.43
CA LEU A 410 -21.95 1.77 9.75
C LEU A 410 -22.31 2.96 10.66
N ASN A 411 -22.59 2.70 11.93
CA ASN A 411 -22.95 3.76 12.88
C ASN A 411 -21.76 4.36 13.63
N LYS A 412 -20.53 3.87 13.39
CA LYS A 412 -19.32 4.35 14.08
C LYS A 412 -18.66 5.50 13.34
N LEU A 413 -18.89 5.64 12.03
CA LEU A 413 -18.33 6.72 11.23
C LEU A 413 -19.22 7.95 11.36
N SER A 414 -18.61 9.07 11.73
CA SER A 414 -19.29 10.37 11.64
C SER A 414 -19.36 10.77 10.17
N VAL A 415 -20.53 11.28 9.74
CA VAL A 415 -20.74 11.84 8.39
C VAL A 415 -19.75 12.99 8.11
N ASP A 416 -19.20 13.60 9.15
CA ASP A 416 -18.23 14.70 9.03
C ASP A 416 -16.78 14.21 8.80
N GLU A 417 -16.48 12.92 8.98
CA GLU A 417 -15.15 12.38 8.76
C GLU A 417 -14.89 12.11 7.26
N GLN A 418 -13.77 12.64 6.76
CA GLN A 418 -13.29 12.30 5.42
C GLN A 418 -12.81 10.84 5.39
N PRO A 419 -13.21 10.03 4.39
CA PRO A 419 -12.82 8.64 4.32
C PRO A 419 -11.31 8.51 4.13
N THR A 420 -10.68 7.68 4.95
CA THR A 420 -9.25 7.40 4.87
C THR A 420 -8.94 6.16 4.03
N SER A 421 -9.95 5.32 3.80
CA SER A 421 -9.90 4.12 2.97
C SER A 421 -11.11 4.04 2.02
N ILE A 422 -11.02 3.19 1.00
CA ILE A 422 -12.19 2.89 0.16
C ILE A 422 -13.31 2.22 0.96
N ASN A 423 -12.99 1.45 2.00
CA ASN A 423 -14.00 0.83 2.85
C ASN A 423 -14.78 1.89 3.65
N ASP A 424 -14.09 2.89 4.21
CA ASP A 424 -14.72 4.03 4.87
C ASP A 424 -15.65 4.77 3.89
N ALA A 425 -15.16 5.02 2.67
CA ALA A 425 -15.93 5.71 1.64
C ALA A 425 -17.18 4.92 1.22
N LEU A 426 -17.07 3.60 1.11
CA LEU A 426 -18.21 2.72 0.82
C LEU A 426 -19.23 2.72 1.97
N LEU A 427 -18.78 2.65 3.22
CA LEU A 427 -19.67 2.69 4.40
C LEU A 427 -20.39 4.04 4.50
N LEU A 428 -19.67 5.16 4.37
CA LEU A 428 -20.25 6.51 4.35
C LEU A 428 -21.22 6.69 3.18
N THR A 429 -20.89 6.15 2.00
CA THR A 429 -21.79 6.18 0.85
C THR A 429 -23.08 5.41 1.15
N VAL A 430 -22.98 4.20 1.70
CA VAL A 430 -24.14 3.41 2.12
C VAL A 430 -25.00 4.16 3.14
N GLN A 431 -24.39 4.79 4.14
CA GLN A 431 -25.10 5.61 5.12
C GLN A 431 -25.80 6.82 4.47
N SER A 432 -25.12 7.51 3.55
CA SER A 432 -25.72 8.65 2.84
C SER A 432 -26.91 8.27 1.95
N LEU A 433 -26.90 7.03 1.43
CA LEU A 433 -28.00 6.48 0.64
C LEU A 433 -29.18 6.02 1.50
N THR A 434 -28.97 5.74 2.79
CA THR A 434 -30.07 5.47 3.73
C THR A 434 -30.74 6.74 4.24
N ASP A 435 -30.00 7.85 4.31
CA ASP A 435 -30.50 9.13 4.85
C ASP A 435 -31.18 10.00 3.78
N ASN A 436 -30.72 9.93 2.54
CA ASN A 436 -31.33 10.63 1.42
C ASN A 436 -32.29 9.69 0.70
N SER A 437 -33.50 10.16 0.37
CA SER A 437 -34.53 9.46 -0.39
C SER A 437 -34.07 9.09 -1.81
N TYR A 438 -33.13 8.15 -1.93
CA TYR A 438 -32.70 7.61 -3.21
C TYR A 438 -33.80 6.68 -3.71
N VAL A 439 -34.66 7.26 -4.55
CA VAL A 439 -35.84 6.64 -5.14
C VAL A 439 -35.40 5.51 -6.07
N GLY A 440 -35.56 4.25 -5.67
CA GLY A 440 -35.20 3.09 -6.50
C GLY A 440 -34.92 1.82 -5.71
N ILE A 441 -34.01 0.99 -6.24
CA ILE A 441 -33.65 -0.36 -5.76
C ILE A 441 -33.36 -0.44 -4.26
N LEU A 442 -32.90 0.67 -3.65
CA LEU A 442 -32.61 0.75 -2.22
C LEU A 442 -33.86 0.92 -1.35
N GLU A 443 -34.96 1.49 -1.85
CA GLU A 443 -36.22 1.57 -1.12
C GLU A 443 -36.77 0.17 -0.80
N GLU A 444 -36.57 -0.79 -1.71
CA GLU A 444 -36.95 -2.20 -1.48
C GLU A 444 -36.10 -2.86 -0.39
N LEU A 445 -34.83 -2.46 -0.26
CA LEU A 445 -33.87 -3.06 0.67
C LEU A 445 -33.81 -2.36 2.03
N LEU A 446 -34.12 -1.07 2.11
CA LEU A 446 -33.99 -0.27 3.33
C LEU A 446 -34.82 -0.79 4.51
N PRO A 447 -36.13 -1.08 4.36
CA PRO A 447 -36.95 -1.60 5.45
C PRO A 447 -36.41 -2.92 5.99
N LEU A 448 -35.90 -3.76 5.09
CA LEU A 448 -35.31 -5.06 5.40
C LEU A 448 -33.98 -4.91 6.16
N ILE A 449 -33.11 -4.02 5.70
CA ILE A 449 -31.83 -3.72 6.36
C ILE A 449 -32.08 -3.10 7.74
N ASN A 450 -33.02 -2.15 7.85
CA ASN A 450 -33.39 -1.52 9.12
C ASN A 450 -34.04 -2.52 10.08
N GLY A 451 -34.84 -3.47 9.58
CA GLY A 451 -35.35 -4.60 10.35
C GLY A 451 -34.21 -5.45 10.94
N LEU A 452 -33.24 -5.84 10.13
CA LEU A 452 -32.08 -6.60 10.60
C LEU A 452 -31.22 -5.82 11.61
N ARG A 453 -31.03 -4.51 11.40
CA ARG A 453 -30.24 -3.65 12.31
C ARG A 453 -30.91 -3.47 13.67
N SER A 454 -32.23 -3.32 13.69
CA SER A 454 -33.00 -3.05 14.91
C SER A 454 -33.16 -4.29 15.81
N HIS A 455 -33.04 -5.49 15.24
CA HIS A 455 -33.33 -6.74 15.95
C HIS A 455 -32.08 -7.33 16.62
N ARG A 456 -31.63 -6.71 17.71
CA ARG A 456 -30.75 -7.36 18.69
C ARG A 456 -31.61 -8.17 19.67
N ASP A 457 -31.41 -9.48 19.72
CA ASP A 457 -31.75 -10.39 20.84
C ASP A 457 -33.12 -11.11 20.90
N GLY A 458 -33.88 -11.28 19.79
CA GLY A 458 -34.99 -12.26 19.82
C GLY A 458 -35.88 -12.41 18.59
N GLN A 459 -35.90 -11.43 17.68
CA GLN A 459 -36.81 -11.41 16.54
C GLN A 459 -36.14 -11.69 15.18
N LEU A 460 -34.87 -12.11 15.19
CA LEU A 460 -34.11 -12.39 13.96
C LEU A 460 -34.81 -13.44 13.07
N SER A 461 -35.49 -14.42 13.69
CA SER A 461 -36.29 -15.43 12.96
C SER A 461 -37.46 -14.83 12.19
N ASP A 462 -38.15 -13.84 12.74
CA ASP A 462 -39.27 -13.17 12.08
C ASP A 462 -38.78 -12.27 10.94
N ALA A 463 -37.68 -11.55 11.14
CA ALA A 463 -37.05 -10.76 10.08
C ALA A 463 -36.56 -11.65 8.91
N ILE A 464 -35.94 -12.80 9.22
CA ILE A 464 -35.56 -13.81 8.23
C ILE A 464 -36.79 -14.38 7.49
N ARG A 465 -37.90 -14.62 8.19
CA ARG A 465 -39.15 -15.08 7.56
C ARG A 465 -39.70 -14.03 6.60
N GLN A 466 -39.82 -12.79 7.05
CA GLN A 466 -40.27 -11.66 6.22
C GLN A 466 -39.38 -11.46 4.99
N LEU A 467 -38.06 -11.59 5.15
CA LEU A 467 -37.10 -11.57 4.04
C LEU A 467 -37.36 -12.68 3.02
N LYS A 468 -37.59 -13.92 3.47
CA LYS A 468 -37.89 -15.05 2.58
C LYS A 468 -39.20 -14.85 1.81
N GLU A 469 -40.21 -14.30 2.47
CA GLU A 469 -41.52 -14.01 1.86
C GLU A 469 -41.46 -12.83 0.88
N ALA A 470 -40.67 -11.80 1.20
CA ALA A 470 -40.49 -10.63 0.34
C ALA A 470 -39.59 -10.92 -0.88
N ALA A 471 -38.58 -11.79 -0.76
CA ALA A 471 -37.62 -12.08 -1.81
C ALA A 471 -38.24 -12.35 -3.21
N PRO A 472 -39.25 -13.22 -3.38
CA PRO A 472 -39.85 -13.45 -4.71
C PRO A 472 -40.62 -12.25 -5.26
N LEU A 473 -41.05 -11.31 -4.41
CA LEU A 473 -41.84 -10.12 -4.78
C LEU A 473 -40.96 -8.95 -5.23
N VAL A 474 -39.67 -9.00 -4.93
CA VAL A 474 -38.70 -7.95 -5.25
C VAL A 474 -38.36 -8.00 -6.74
N ALA A 475 -38.69 -6.93 -7.47
CA ALA A 475 -38.52 -6.87 -8.92
C ALA A 475 -37.03 -6.89 -9.32
N SER A 476 -36.19 -6.18 -8.56
CA SER A 476 -34.76 -6.11 -8.79
C SER A 476 -34.08 -7.46 -8.52
N GLU A 477 -33.44 -8.03 -9.52
CA GLU A 477 -32.60 -9.22 -9.36
C GLU A 477 -31.46 -8.99 -8.34
N VAL A 478 -30.85 -7.79 -8.34
CA VAL A 478 -29.80 -7.44 -7.38
C VAL A 478 -30.32 -7.44 -5.95
N SER A 479 -31.51 -6.91 -5.73
CA SER A 479 -32.14 -6.91 -4.41
C SER A 479 -32.49 -8.34 -3.97
N ARG A 480 -32.97 -9.19 -4.89
CA ARG A 480 -33.20 -10.62 -4.61
C ARG A 480 -31.93 -11.35 -4.21
N ASP A 481 -30.84 -11.16 -4.94
CA ASP A 481 -29.56 -11.81 -4.61
C ASP A 481 -28.95 -11.27 -3.31
N THR A 482 -29.12 -9.97 -3.06
CA THR A 482 -28.76 -9.35 -1.78
C THR A 482 -29.50 -10.03 -0.63
N ILE A 483 -30.82 -10.20 -0.76
CA ILE A 483 -31.65 -10.90 0.22
C ILE A 483 -31.17 -12.35 0.41
N LYS A 484 -30.89 -13.09 -0.67
CA LYS A 484 -30.36 -14.46 -0.56
C LYS A 484 -29.05 -14.52 0.21
N VAL A 485 -28.11 -13.60 -0.04
CA VAL A 485 -26.81 -13.58 0.65
C VAL A 485 -26.97 -13.21 2.12
N VAL A 486 -27.82 -12.22 2.43
CA VAL A 486 -28.18 -11.90 3.81
C VAL A 486 -28.78 -13.13 4.50
N LEU A 487 -29.78 -13.77 3.88
CA LEU A 487 -30.41 -14.97 4.42
C LEU A 487 -29.41 -16.11 4.63
N ALA A 488 -28.43 -16.29 3.74
CA ALA A 488 -27.38 -17.31 3.89
C ALA A 488 -26.43 -17.02 5.06
N ASN A 489 -26.12 -15.76 5.34
CA ASN A 489 -25.26 -15.36 6.45
C ASN A 489 -25.96 -15.48 7.81
N TYR A 490 -27.28 -15.24 7.85
CA TYR A 490 -28.07 -15.26 9.10
C TYR A 490 -28.85 -16.57 9.32
N SER A 491 -28.98 -17.44 8.31
CA SER A 491 -29.53 -18.78 8.52
C SER A 491 -28.50 -19.63 9.25
N PRO A 492 -28.75 -20.08 10.49
CA PRO A 492 -27.83 -20.98 11.17
C PRO A 492 -27.65 -22.22 10.30
N ARG A 493 -26.40 -22.66 10.09
CA ARG A 493 -26.01 -23.87 9.33
C ARG A 493 -26.62 -25.19 9.85
N ARG A 494 -27.58 -25.14 10.77
CA ARG A 494 -28.26 -26.28 11.40
C ARG A 494 -29.41 -26.89 10.58
N TRP A 495 -29.74 -26.40 9.39
CA TRP A 495 -30.87 -26.91 8.58
C TRP A 495 -30.45 -27.70 7.32
N GLN A 496 -29.24 -28.25 7.28
CA GLN A 496 -28.80 -29.15 6.18
C GLN A 496 -28.89 -30.65 6.52
N TYR A 497 -29.41 -31.02 7.71
CA TYR A 497 -29.62 -32.41 8.13
C TYR A 497 -30.96 -32.59 8.84
N SER A 498 -32.04 -32.14 8.21
CA SER A 498 -33.41 -32.42 8.66
C SER A 498 -34.35 -32.44 7.49
#